data_AF-H6VYT6-F1
#
_entry.id   AF-H6VYT6-F1
#
_cell.length_a   1.000
_cell.length_b   1.000
_cell.length_c   1.000
_cell.angle_alpha   90.00
_cell.angle_beta   90.00
_cell.angle_gamma   90.00
#
_symmetry.space_group_name_H-M   'P 1'
#
loop_
_entity.id
_entity.type
_entity.pdbx_description
1 polymer ?
#
loop_
_entity_poly.entity_id
_entity_poly.type
_entity_poly.pdbx_seq_one_letter_code
_entity_poly.pdbx_strand_id
1 'polypeptide(L)' 'MIEKLSFVGLKVIECFKDAGLDQVYIDDKIEEFSTLNNYASLHKALRILDDKNMHRLAQKLGVHIEDLESTLLVLNQI' A
#
# COMPACT_ATOMS: atom_id res chain seq x y z
N MET A 1 13.42 0.82 12.53
CA MET A 1 13.88 0.97 11.14
C MET A 1 12.69 1.28 10.22
N ILE A 2 12.09 2.47 10.33
CA ILE A 2 11.02 2.93 9.42
C ILE A 2 11.60 3.81 8.29
N GLU A 3 12.85 4.26 8.42
CA GLU A 3 13.53 5.22 7.53
C GLU A 3 13.78 4.75 6.09
N LYS A 4 13.48 3.49 5.74
CA LYS A 4 13.65 2.97 4.37
C LYS A 4 12.38 2.94 3.53
N LEU A 5 11.20 3.19 4.12
CA LEU A 5 9.94 3.12 3.38
C LEU A 5 9.65 4.43 2.67
N SER A 6 9.17 4.33 1.43
CA SER A 6 8.55 5.47 0.74
C SER A 6 7.29 5.93 1.47
N PHE A 7 6.79 7.14 1.18
CA PHE A 7 5.56 7.65 1.78
C PHE A 7 4.38 6.68 1.56
N VAL A 8 4.21 6.17 0.33
CA VAL A 8 3.15 5.19 0.04
C VAL A 8 3.40 3.88 0.76
N GLY A 9 4.64 3.37 0.75
CA GLY A 9 5.00 2.14 1.46
C GLY A 9 4.67 2.23 2.95
N LEU A 10 4.97 3.36 3.59
CA LEU A 10 4.63 3.63 4.99
C LEU A 10 3.12 3.57 5.23
N LYS A 11 2.30 4.17 4.36
CA LYS A 11 0.83 4.13 4.48
C LYS A 11 0.24 2.74 4.27
N VAL A 12 0.84 1.93 3.41
CA VAL A 12 0.45 0.52 3.23
C VAL A 12 0.74 -0.30 4.49
N ILE A 13 1.92 -0.13 5.09
CA ILE A 13 2.25 -0.81 6.36
C ILE A 13 1.33 -0.37 7.50
N GLU A 14 0.97 0.91 7.57
CA GLU A 14 -0.04 1.39 8.50
C GLU A 14 -1.41 0.71 8.26
N CYS A 15 -1.82 0.47 7.00
CA CYS A 15 -3.07 -0.25 6.71
C CYS A 15 -3.05 -1.69 7.25
N PHE A 16 -1.93 -2.39 7.09
CA PHE A 16 -1.77 -3.76 7.59
C PHE A 16 -1.81 -3.83 9.12
N LYS A 17 -1.20 -2.85 9.80
CA LYS A 17 -1.28 -2.70 11.25
C LYS A 17 -2.71 -2.43 11.71
N ASP A 18 -3.41 -1.51 11.06
CA ASP A 18 -4.81 -1.17 11.38
C ASP A 18 -5.78 -2.32 11.07
N ALA A 19 -5.40 -3.22 10.14
CA ALA A 19 -6.15 -4.43 9.84
C ALA A 19 -5.91 -5.56 10.86
N GLY A 20 -4.95 -5.41 11.77
CA GLY A 20 -4.61 -6.42 12.77
C GLY A 20 -3.89 -7.64 12.18
N LEU A 21 -3.16 -7.47 11.07
CA LEU A 21 -2.31 -8.53 10.53
C LEU A 21 -1.17 -8.82 11.50
N ASP A 22 -0.67 -10.05 11.48
CA ASP A 22 0.38 -10.48 12.40
C ASP A 22 1.73 -9.81 12.09
N GLN A 23 2.59 -9.78 13.10
CA GLN A 23 3.87 -9.08 13.01
C GLN A 23 4.81 -9.72 11.97
N VAL A 24 4.75 -11.03 11.76
CA VAL A 24 5.59 -11.73 10.77
C VAL A 24 5.21 -11.27 9.36
N TYR A 25 3.91 -11.24 9.06
CA TYR A 25 3.42 -10.68 7.79
C TYR A 25 3.84 -9.22 7.61
N ILE A 26 3.70 -8.40 8.65
CA ILE A 26 4.06 -6.98 8.59
C ILE A 26 5.55 -6.78 8.35
N ASP A 27 6.41 -7.56 9.02
CA ASP A 27 7.87 -7.47 8.85
C ASP A 27 8.31 -7.90 7.46
N ASP A 28 7.74 -8.98 6.92
CA ASP A 28 7.95 -9.42 5.54
C ASP A 28 7.56 -8.31 4.55
N LYS A 29 6.43 -7.64 4.78
CA LYS A 29 6.00 -6.51 3.94
C LYS A 29 6.88 -5.27 4.11
N ILE A 30 7.40 -5.00 5.29
CA ILE A 30 8.35 -3.89 5.49
C ILE A 30 9.62 -4.15 4.67
N GLU A 31 10.16 -5.37 4.68
CA GLU A 31 11.33 -5.73 3.88
C GLU A 31 11.03 -5.58 2.38
N GLU A 32 9.90 -6.13 1.93
CA GLU A 32 9.48 -6.08 0.53
C GLU A 32 9.29 -4.65 0.01
N PHE A 33 8.74 -3.75 0.82
CA PHE A 33 8.51 -2.35 0.44
C PHE A 33 9.74 -1.44 0.66
N SER A 34 10.76 -1.89 1.39
CA SER A 34 11.95 -1.08 1.74
C SER A 34 12.81 -0.65 0.55
N THR A 35 12.65 -1.33 -0.59
CA THR A 35 13.38 -1.03 -1.83
C THR A 35 12.53 -0.27 -2.85
N LEU A 36 11.26 -0.01 -2.53
CA LEU A 36 10.29 0.55 -3.47
C LEU A 36 10.12 2.06 -3.27
N ASN A 37 10.15 2.81 -4.38
CA ASN A 37 9.71 4.20 -4.40
C ASN A 37 8.16 4.30 -4.30
N ASN A 38 7.61 5.52 -4.24
CA ASN A 38 6.16 5.73 -4.12
C ASN A 38 5.36 5.04 -5.23
N TYR A 39 5.82 5.15 -6.48
CA TYR A 39 5.15 4.55 -7.64
C TYR A 39 5.11 3.02 -7.53
N ALA A 40 6.27 2.39 -7.32
CA ALA A 40 6.38 0.94 -7.23
C ALA A 40 5.62 0.40 -6.01
N SER A 41 5.62 1.15 -4.90
CA SER A 41 4.83 0.82 -3.71
C SER A 41 3.34 0.87 -4.00
N LEU A 42 2.86 1.92 -4.68
CA LEU A 42 1.45 2.06 -5.03
C LEU A 42 1.00 0.92 -5.96
N HIS A 43 1.72 0.70 -7.07
CA HIS A 43 1.39 -0.36 -8.02
C HIS A 43 1.33 -1.73 -7.31
N LYS A 44 2.30 -2.02 -6.43
CA LYS A 44 2.31 -3.25 -5.67
C LYS A 44 1.13 -3.34 -4.71
N ALA A 45 0.86 -2.28 -3.96
CA ALA A 45 -0.25 -2.23 -3.01
C ALA A 45 -1.60 -2.48 -3.68
N LEU A 46 -1.89 -1.80 -4.78
CA LEU A 46 -3.17 -1.94 -5.49
C LEU A 46 -3.43 -3.37 -6.03
N ARG A 47 -2.40 -4.22 -6.12
CA ARG A 47 -2.53 -5.62 -6.56
C ARG A 47 -2.70 -6.62 -5.43
N ILE A 48 -2.38 -6.25 -4.18
CA ILE A 48 -2.39 -7.17 -3.04
C ILE A 48 -3.41 -6.82 -1.98
N LEU A 49 -3.94 -5.58 -1.98
CA LEU A 49 -4.93 -5.14 -1.02
C LEU A 49 -6.32 -5.63 -1.42
N ASP A 50 -7.10 -6.05 -0.42
CA ASP A 50 -8.55 -6.22 -0.56
C ASP A 50 -9.26 -4.85 -0.55
N ASP A 51 -10.55 -4.84 -0.91
CA ASP A 51 -11.37 -3.62 -1.00
C ASP A 51 -11.32 -2.80 0.30
N LYS A 52 -11.39 -3.47 1.45
CA LYS A 52 -11.39 -2.82 2.77
C LYS A 52 -10.07 -2.08 3.03
N ASN A 53 -8.93 -2.70 2.70
CA ASN A 53 -7.63 -2.08 2.87
C ASN A 53 -7.33 -1.05 1.78
N MET A 54 -7.91 -1.20 0.59
CA MET A 54 -7.90 -0.17 -0.46
C MET A 54 -8.59 1.12 0.02
N HIS A 55 -9.77 1.02 0.65
CA HIS A 55 -10.43 2.18 1.27
C HIS A 55 -9.60 2.84 2.37
N ARG A 56 -8.96 2.04 3.24
CA ARG A 56 -8.07 2.57 4.29
C ARG A 56 -6.87 3.29 3.70
N LEU A 57 -6.28 2.73 2.63
CA LEU A 57 -5.16 3.36 1.95
C LEU A 57 -5.57 4.69 1.32
N ALA A 58 -6.73 4.76 0.65
CA ALA A 58 -7.26 6.00 0.09
C ALA A 58 -7.39 7.10 1.16
N GLN A 59 -7.98 6.77 2.31
CA GLN A 59 -8.10 7.69 3.46
C GLN A 59 -6.73 8.18 3.96
N LYS A 60 -5.75 7.28 4.10
CA LYS A 60 -4.40 7.62 4.55
C LYS A 60 -3.59 8.44 3.55
N LEU A 61 -3.87 8.28 2.27
CA LEU A 61 -3.27 9.06 1.19
C LEU A 61 -3.99 10.40 0.96
N GLY A 62 -5.18 10.59 1.53
CA GLY A 62 -5.99 11.80 1.33
C GLY A 62 -6.59 11.90 -0.07
N VAL A 63 -6.90 10.76 -0.68
CA VAL A 63 -7.47 10.66 -2.04
C VAL A 63 -8.82 9.93 -2.00
N HIS A 64 -9.56 10.01 -3.10
CA HIS A 64 -10.79 9.23 -3.26
C HIS A 64 -10.48 7.79 -3.63
N ILE A 65 -11.38 6.85 -3.32
CA ILE A 65 -11.17 5.44 -3.67
C ILE A 65 -11.14 5.25 -5.19
N GLU A 66 -11.96 6.03 -5.89
CA GLU A 66 -12.09 6.05 -7.35
C GLU A 66 -10.76 6.44 -8.04
N ASP A 67 -9.91 7.25 -7.37
CA ASP A 67 -8.58 7.59 -7.87
C ASP A 67 -7.66 6.36 -7.90
N LEU A 68 -7.76 5.51 -6.85
CA LEU A 68 -6.99 4.28 -6.74
C LEU A 68 -7.50 3.20 -7.70
N GLU A 69 -8.83 3.07 -7.84
CA GLU A 69 -9.45 2.14 -8.79
C GLU A 69 -9.09 2.50 -10.24
N SER A 70 -9.17 3.79 -10.59
CA SER A 70 -8.76 4.29 -11.91
C SER A 70 -7.27 4.03 -12.17
N THR A 71 -6.43 4.26 -11.15
CA THR A 71 -5.00 3.95 -11.23
C THR A 71 -4.75 2.47 -11.47
N LEU A 72 -5.43 1.58 -10.72
CA LEU A 72 -5.30 0.13 -10.89
C LEU A 72 -5.77 -0.32 -12.28
N LEU A 73 -6.89 0.23 -12.78
CA LEU A 73 -7.40 -0.05 -14.11
C LEU A 73 -6.35 0.24 -15.18
N VAL A 74 -5.70 1.41 -15.11
CA VAL A 74 -4.65 1.81 -16.06
C VAL A 74 -3.41 0.93 -15.93
N LEU A 75 -2.95 0.66 -14.70
CA LEU A 75 -1.76 -0.17 -14.46
C LEU A 75 -1.94 -1.62 -14.93
N ASN A 76 -3.17 -2.13 -14.94
CA ASN A 76 -3.48 -3.48 -15.45
C ASN A 76 -3.46 -3.59 -16.99
N GLN A 77 -3.34 -2.48 -17.72
CA GLN A 77 -3.20 -2.51 -19.19
C GLN A 77 -1.74 -2.58 -19.66
N ILE A 78 -0.78 -2.58 -18.74
CA ILE A 78 0.68 -2.61 -18.97
C ILE A 78 1.19 -4.02 -18.74
#